data_AF-A0A9X8CPS3-F1
#
_entry.id   AF-A0A9X8CPS3-F1
#
_cell.length_a   1.000
_cell.length_b   1.000
_cell.length_c   1.000
_cell.angle_alpha   90.00
_cell.angle_beta   90.00
_cell.angle_gamma   90.00
#
_symmetry.space_group_name_H-M   'P 1'
#
loop_
_entity.id
_entity.type
_entity.pdbx_description
1 polymer ?
#
loop_
_entity_poly.entity_id
_entity_poly.type
_entity_poly.pdbx_seq_one_letter_code
_entity_poly.pdbx_strand_id
1 'polypeptide(L)'
;MGKKAAEALDISYNDLADYLHRNHSVYMKVGSAVYYLTDVNYEAWRAQDTSRRNSKNHFVDCSELVDTVDEFLTLPFVHGKTIKDVFDQATFYASVKGEKTE
;
A
#
# COMPACT_ATOMS: atom_id res chain seq x y z
N MET A 1 9.08 -6.95 4.20
CA MET A 1 7.69 -6.69 3.74
C MET A 1 6.78 -7.71 4.42
N GLY A 2 5.60 -7.30 4.87
CA GLY A 2 4.60 -8.22 5.45
C GLY A 2 4.05 -9.21 4.43
N LYS A 3 3.08 -10.03 4.86
CA LYS A 3 2.26 -10.87 3.97
C LYS A 3 0.87 -10.22 3.85
N LYS A 4 0.26 -10.32 2.67
CA LYS A 4 -1.12 -9.88 2.47
C LYS A 4 -2.06 -10.78 3.25
N ALA A 5 -2.95 -10.21 4.05
CA ALA A 5 -4.03 -10.95 4.69
C ALA A 5 -4.96 -11.61 3.65
N ALA A 6 -5.65 -12.68 4.08
CA ALA A 6 -6.66 -13.34 3.27
C ALA A 6 -7.94 -12.49 3.18
N GLU A 7 -8.35 -11.93 4.31
CA GLU A 7 -9.57 -11.13 4.43
C GLU A 7 -9.35 -9.68 4.00
N ALA A 8 -10.34 -9.15 3.30
CA ALA A 8 -10.38 -7.74 2.93
C ALA A 8 -10.71 -6.88 4.15
N LEU A 9 -10.11 -5.70 4.22
CA LEU A 9 -10.46 -4.69 5.20
C LEU A 9 -11.77 -4.02 4.80
N ASP A 10 -12.67 -3.88 5.77
CA ASP A 10 -13.81 -2.97 5.67
C ASP A 10 -13.34 -1.58 6.11
N ILE A 11 -12.96 -0.75 5.14
CA ILE A 11 -12.37 0.57 5.38
C ILE A 11 -12.89 1.59 4.36
N SER A 12 -13.25 2.78 4.84
CA SER A 12 -13.63 3.89 3.98
C SER A 12 -12.41 4.72 3.54
N TYR A 13 -12.56 5.53 2.50
CA TYR A 13 -11.47 6.42 2.06
C TYR A 13 -11.03 7.38 3.17
N ASN A 14 -11.98 7.89 3.96
CA ASN A 14 -11.70 8.83 5.04
C ASN A 14 -10.91 8.18 6.19
N ASP A 15 -11.11 6.88 6.43
CA ASP A 15 -10.42 6.14 7.49
C ASP A 15 -9.05 5.60 7.05
N LEU A 16 -8.75 5.64 5.74
CA LEU A 16 -7.50 5.10 5.20
C LEU A 16 -6.27 5.80 5.74
N ALA A 17 -6.31 7.14 5.87
CA ALA A 17 -5.19 7.91 6.42
C ALA A 17 -4.88 7.48 7.86
N ASP A 18 -5.91 7.39 8.71
CA ASP A 18 -5.81 6.93 10.08
C ASP A 18 -5.29 5.50 10.17
N TYR A 19 -5.76 4.61 9.28
CA TYR A 19 -5.28 3.24 9.22
C TYR A 19 -3.79 3.18 8.89
N LEU A 20 -3.35 3.94 7.88
CA LEU A 20 -1.95 4.01 7.48
C LEU A 20 -1.08 4.54 8.62
N HIS A 21 -1.49 5.61 9.30
CA HIS A 21 -0.75 6.13 10.46
C HIS A 21 -0.58 5.12 11.60
N ARG A 22 -1.54 4.20 11.80
CA ARG A 22 -1.48 3.18 12.86
C ARG A 22 -0.73 1.92 12.46
N ASN A 23 -0.90 1.47 11.21
CA ASN A 23 -0.42 0.16 10.75
C ASN A 23 0.82 0.24 9.87
N HIS A 24 1.17 1.44 9.39
CA HIS A 24 2.33 1.77 8.55
C HIS A 24 2.37 1.10 7.19
N SER A 25 1.50 0.13 6.92
CA SER A 25 1.40 -0.50 5.62
C SER A 25 0.06 -1.20 5.38
N VAL A 26 -0.30 -1.31 4.11
CA VAL A 26 -1.50 -2.02 3.63
C VAL A 26 -1.26 -2.52 2.21
N TYR A 27 -1.93 -3.60 1.83
CA TYR A 27 -2.00 -4.01 0.43
C TYR A 27 -3.26 -3.45 -0.21
N MET A 28 -3.11 -2.84 -1.38
CA MET A 28 -4.21 -2.34 -2.19
C MET A 28 -4.28 -3.14 -3.49
N LYS A 29 -5.41 -3.79 -3.76
CA LYS A 29 -5.66 -4.50 -5.01
C LYS A 29 -6.62 -3.69 -5.89
N VAL A 30 -6.25 -3.44 -7.14
CA VAL A 30 -7.10 -2.78 -8.14
C VAL A 30 -7.14 -3.66 -9.38
N GLY A 31 -8.28 -4.30 -9.66
CA GLY A 31 -8.38 -5.32 -10.70
C GLY A 31 -7.42 -6.49 -10.45
N SER A 32 -6.48 -6.73 -11.36
CA SER A 32 -5.42 -7.75 -11.21
C SER A 32 -4.13 -7.21 -10.58
N ALA A 33 -3.96 -5.89 -10.47
CA ALA A 33 -2.78 -5.27 -9.89
C ALA A 33 -2.85 -5.26 -8.36
N VAL A 34 -1.71 -5.51 -7.71
CA VAL A 34 -1.58 -5.42 -6.27
C VAL A 34 -0.40 -4.53 -5.93
N TYR A 35 -0.67 -3.52 -5.12
CA TYR A 35 0.29 -2.55 -4.63
C TYR A 35 0.49 -2.74 -3.13
N TYR A 36 1.72 -2.51 -2.68
CA TYR A 36 2.05 -2.42 -1.26
C TYR A 36 2.28 -0.95 -0.92
N LEU A 37 1.39 -0.38 -0.11
CA LEU A 37 1.46 0.99 0.38
C LEU A 37 2.14 0.93 1.75
N THR A 38 3.23 1.67 1.94
CA THR A 38 4.05 1.56 3.15
C THR A 38 4.82 2.85 3.41
N ASP A 39 5.09 3.12 4.68
CA ASP A 39 6.16 4.03 5.02
C ASP A 39 7.55 3.38 4.88
N VAL A 40 8.57 4.23 4.84
CA VAL A 40 9.99 3.89 4.88
C VAL A 40 10.48 4.28 6.26
N ASN A 41 10.34 3.35 7.21
CA ASN A 41 10.82 3.52 8.58
C ASN A 41 10.30 4.82 9.25
N TYR A 42 9.01 5.13 9.08
CA TYR A 42 8.38 6.33 9.66
C TYR A 42 8.85 7.69 9.10
N GLU A 43 9.66 7.70 8.02
CA GLU A 43 10.20 8.95 7.47
C GLU A 43 9.41 9.45 6.25
N ALA A 44 9.00 8.55 5.35
CA ALA A 44 8.30 8.90 4.13
C ALA A 44 7.46 7.75 3.57
N TRP A 45 6.51 8.05 2.70
CA TRP A 45 5.49 7.16 2.16
C TRP A 45 5.69 6.85 0.68
N ARG A 46 5.39 5.61 0.31
CA ARG A 46 5.49 5.14 -1.08
C ARG A 46 4.50 4.02 -1.40
N ALA A 47 4.25 3.84 -2.68
CA ALA A 47 3.59 2.67 -3.26
C ALA A 47 4.61 1.82 -4.01
N GLN A 48 4.48 0.50 -3.88
CA GLN A 48 5.34 -0.47 -4.54
C GLN A 48 4.50 -1.47 -5.35
N ASP A 49 4.95 -1.81 -6.55
CA ASP A 49 4.36 -2.85 -7.38
C ASP A 49 4.82 -4.23 -6.92
N THR A 50 3.86 -5.05 -6.47
CA THR A 50 4.17 -6.38 -5.91
C THR A 50 4.49 -7.44 -6.97
N SER A 51 4.18 -7.17 -8.24
CA SER A 51 4.50 -8.06 -9.36
C SER A 51 5.96 -7.97 -9.79
N ARG A 52 6.65 -6.90 -9.39
CA ARG A 52 8.03 -6.61 -9.77
C ARG A 52 8.93 -6.73 -8.56
N ARG A 53 10.12 -7.30 -8.76
CA ARG A 53 11.14 -7.40 -7.72
C ARG A 53 12.49 -6.89 -8.22
N ASN A 54 13.21 -6.19 -7.35
CA ASN A 54 14.57 -5.75 -7.63
C ASN A 54 15.61 -6.84 -7.30
N SER A 55 16.89 -6.55 -7.50
CA SER A 55 18.01 -7.46 -7.21
C SER A 55 18.14 -7.88 -5.75
N LYS A 56 17.50 -7.14 -4.83
CA LYS A 56 17.42 -7.46 -3.39
C LYS A 56 16.14 -8.21 -3.03
N ASN A 57 15.37 -8.69 -4.03
CA ASN A 57 14.10 -9.37 -3.85
C ASN A 57 13.01 -8.49 -3.18
N HIS A 58 13.14 -7.16 -3.21
CA HIS A 58 12.14 -6.22 -2.70
C HIS A 58 11.18 -5.79 -3.80
N PHE A 59 9.94 -5.44 -3.44
CA PHE A 59 9.00 -4.79 -4.37
C PHE A 59 9.60 -3.51 -4.91
N VAL A 60 9.23 -3.18 -6.16
CA VAL A 60 9.76 -2.00 -6.86
C VAL A 60 8.83 -0.82 -6.64
N ASP A 61 9.40 0.33 -6.29
CA ASP A 61 8.65 1.57 -6.08
C ASP A 61 7.97 2.00 -7.38
N CYS A 62 6.69 2.38 -7.30
CA CYS A 62 5.89 2.86 -8.43
C CYS A 62 5.26 4.25 -8.19
N SER A 63 5.50 4.85 -7.02
CA SER A 63 5.26 6.28 -6.74
C SER A 63 6.56 6.98 -6.39
N GLU A 64 6.51 8.31 -6.34
CA GLU A 64 7.52 9.10 -5.63
C GLU A 64 7.46 8.82 -4.11
N LEU A 65 8.54 9.16 -3.42
CA LEU A 65 8.66 9.11 -1.97
C LEU A 65 8.29 10.49 -1.41
N VAL A 66 7.29 10.57 -0.53
CA VAL A 66 6.78 11.84 0.03
C VAL A 66 6.65 11.77 1.54
N ASP A 67 6.72 12.91 2.21
CA ASP A 67 6.91 12.94 3.67
C ASP A 67 5.62 12.66 4.44
N THR A 68 4.46 12.93 3.85
CA THR A 68 3.16 12.84 4.55
C THR A 68 2.19 11.83 3.92
N VAL A 69 1.30 11.27 4.74
CA VAL A 69 0.20 10.41 4.27
C VAL A 69 -0.73 11.18 3.33
N ASP A 70 -1.04 12.43 3.66
CA ASP A 70 -1.96 13.25 2.85
C ASP A 70 -1.40 13.50 1.45
N GLU A 71 -0.13 13.88 1.33
CA GLU A 71 0.55 13.98 0.04
C GLU A 71 0.49 12.64 -0.70
N PHE A 72 0.83 11.55 -0.01
CA PHE A 72 0.83 10.21 -0.59
C PHE A 72 -0.53 9.79 -1.14
N LEU A 73 -1.64 10.07 -0.44
CA LEU A 73 -2.99 9.77 -0.90
C LEU A 73 -3.37 10.55 -2.16
N THR A 74 -2.75 11.69 -2.39
CA THR A 74 -2.93 12.53 -3.60
C THR A 74 -1.96 12.21 -4.74
N LEU A 75 -0.98 11.32 -4.54
CA LEU A 75 -0.02 10.97 -5.58
C LEU A 75 -0.63 10.07 -6.66
N PRO A 76 -0.46 10.40 -7.95
CA PRO A 76 -0.85 9.52 -9.03
C PRO A 76 0.21 8.42 -9.26
N PHE A 77 -0.17 7.16 -9.06
CA PHE A 77 0.72 6.01 -9.34
C PHE A 77 0.01 4.81 -9.98
N VAL A 78 -1.33 4.79 -9.94
CA VAL A 78 -2.14 3.72 -10.58
C VAL A 78 -2.47 4.16 -11.99
N HIS A 79 -1.52 4.00 -12.92
CA HIS A 79 -1.65 4.47 -14.31
C HIS A 79 -2.00 5.97 -14.40
N GLY A 80 -1.35 6.80 -13.58
CA GLY A 80 -1.62 8.24 -13.51
C GLY A 80 -2.83 8.64 -12.66
N LYS A 81 -3.50 7.68 -12.00
CA LYS A 81 -4.60 7.92 -11.05
C LYS A 81 -4.13 7.84 -9.61
N THR A 82 -4.82 8.60 -8.75
CA THR A 82 -4.62 8.60 -7.29
C THR A 82 -5.35 7.43 -6.63
N ILE A 83 -5.11 7.21 -5.33
CA ILE A 83 -5.86 6.23 -4.54
C ILE A 83 -7.34 6.59 -4.52
N LYS A 84 -7.68 7.89 -4.41
CA LYS A 84 -9.07 8.36 -4.39
C LYS A 84 -9.81 8.02 -5.68
N ASP A 85 -9.17 8.21 -6.82
CA ASP A 85 -9.78 7.96 -8.14
C ASP A 85 -10.12 6.48 -8.38
N VAL A 86 -9.42 5.57 -7.70
CA VAL A 86 -9.59 4.11 -7.86
C VAL A 86 -10.19 3.45 -6.62
N PHE A 87 -10.53 4.20 -5.57
CA PHE A 87 -10.91 3.65 -4.28
C PHE A 87 -12.12 2.72 -4.37
N ASP A 88 -13.16 3.11 -5.13
CA ASP A 88 -14.38 2.30 -5.34
C ASP A 88 -14.12 0.97 -6.06
N GLN A 89 -12.98 0.85 -6.75
CA GLN A 89 -12.56 -0.37 -7.44
C GLN A 89 -11.46 -1.11 -6.66
N ALA A 90 -10.98 -0.53 -5.57
CA ALA A 90 -9.89 -1.06 -4.79
C ALA A 90 -10.42 -1.99 -3.68
N THR A 91 -9.62 -3.00 -3.36
CA THR A 91 -9.83 -3.83 -2.17
C THR A 91 -8.56 -3.78 -1.33
N PHE A 92 -8.71 -3.44 -0.06
CA PHE A 92 -7.59 -3.30 0.87
C PHE A 92 -7.44 -4.55 1.72
N TYR A 93 -6.20 -4.90 2.06
CA TYR A 93 -5.88 -6.06 2.89
C TYR A 93 -4.78 -5.69 3.88
N ALA A 94 -4.90 -6.11 5.13
CA ALA A 94 -3.88 -5.88 6.14
C ALA A 94 -2.53 -6.49 5.72
N SER A 95 -1.45 -5.80 6.10
CA SER A 95 -0.09 -6.34 6.05
C SER A 95 0.20 -7.04 7.37
N VAL A 96 0.18 -8.36 7.36
CA VAL A 96 0.42 -9.16 8.57
C VAL A 96 1.87 -9.64 8.61
N LYS A 97 2.47 -9.67 9.80
CA LYS A 97 3.75 -10.37 10.00
C LYS A 97 3.49 -11.85 9.73
N GLY A 98 4.15 -12.42 8.73
CA GLY A 98 4.00 -13.84 8.46
C GLY A 98 4.33 -14.64 9.72
N GLU A 99 3.44 -15.51 10.16
CA GLU A 99 3.76 -16.47 11.22
C GLU A 99 5.06 -17.18 10.82
N LYS A 100 6.03 -17.20 11.75
CA LYS A 100 7.10 -18.18 11.70
C LYS A 100 6.40 -19.50 11.94
N THR A 101 6.16 -20.28 10.90
CA THR A 101 5.89 -21.70 11.07
C THR A 101 7.17 -22.29 11.66
N GLU A 102 7.11 -22.70 12.92
CA GLU A 102 8.19 -23.42 13.61
C GLU A 102 8.51 -24.76 12.92
#